data_AF-A0A967K6H1-F1
#
_entry.id   AF-A0A967K6H1-F1
#
_cell.length_a   1.000
_cell.length_b   1.000
_cell.length_c   1.000
_cell.angle_alpha   90.00
_cell.angle_beta   90.00
_cell.angle_gamma   90.00
#
_symmetry.space_group_name_H-M   'P 1'
#
loop_
_entity.id
_entity.type
_entity.pdbx_description
1 polymer ?
#
loop_
_entity_poly.entity_id
_entity_poly.type
_entity_poly.pdbx_seq_one_letter_code
_entity_poly.pdbx_strand_id
1 'polypeptide(L)'
;MRFNHIILCALLVSFLLLLNASAEIPGILNYQGRVTGRNGSPIADGNYQMQFKIYGSLPGTNVLWSSSTVTAPVNDGPSNIYRLEVSGAAVIGSSYFGSETAPSNGLLVEGDVGIGLTNPNRKLYILPNHQMN
;
A
#
# COMPACT_ATOMS: atom_id res chain seq x y z
N MET A 1 -10.23 -55.84 -45.83
CA MET A 1 -10.22 -55.53 -44.39
C MET A 1 -9.06 -54.61 -43.95
N ARG A 2 -7.88 -54.65 -44.58
CA ARG A 2 -6.69 -53.88 -44.15
C ARG A 2 -6.72 -52.35 -44.41
N PHE A 3 -7.51 -51.88 -45.37
CA PHE A 3 -7.58 -50.45 -45.73
C PHE A 3 -8.39 -49.60 -44.73
N ASN A 4 -9.51 -50.13 -44.20
CA ASN A 4 -10.30 -49.45 -43.17
C ASN A 4 -9.53 -49.23 -41.86
N HIS A 5 -8.61 -50.13 -41.51
CA HIS A 5 -7.84 -50.04 -40.28
C HIS A 5 -6.79 -48.92 -40.35
N ILE A 6 -6.22 -48.67 -41.53
CA ILE A 6 -5.23 -47.61 -41.75
C ILE A 6 -5.90 -46.23 -41.65
N ILE A 7 -7.09 -46.07 -42.23
CA ILE A 7 -7.87 -44.82 -42.15
C ILE A 7 -8.29 -44.55 -40.70
N LEU A 8 -8.72 -45.58 -39.97
CA LEU A 8 -9.07 -45.47 -38.56
C LEU A 8 -7.88 -45.05 -37.70
N CYS A 9 -6.69 -45.64 -37.93
CA CYS A 9 -5.46 -45.26 -37.23
C CYS A 9 -5.03 -43.83 -37.54
N ALA A 10 -5.13 -43.38 -38.80
CA ALA A 10 -4.77 -42.01 -39.18
C ALA A 10 -5.71 -40.96 -38.55
N LEU A 11 -7.01 -41.25 -38.47
CA LEU A 11 -7.98 -40.37 -37.81
C LEU A 11 -7.78 -40.32 -36.30
N LEU A 12 -7.43 -41.45 -35.67
CA LEU A 12 -7.13 -41.51 -34.24
C LEU A 12 -5.87 -40.71 -33.87
N VAL A 13 -4.81 -40.80 -34.68
CA VAL A 13 -3.56 -40.03 -34.48
C VAL A 13 -3.78 -38.54 -34.69
N SER A 14 -4.56 -38.15 -35.72
CA SER A 14 -4.97 -36.76 -35.94
C SER A 14 -5.80 -36.20 -34.77
N PHE A 15 -6.72 -36.99 -34.24
CA PHE A 15 -7.52 -36.62 -33.06
C PHE A 15 -6.66 -36.48 -31.79
N LEU A 16 -5.64 -37.32 -31.60
CA LEU A 16 -4.70 -37.24 -30.48
C LEU A 16 -3.77 -36.01 -30.57
N LEU A 17 -3.41 -35.58 -31.78
CA LEU A 17 -2.58 -34.40 -32.03
C LEU A 17 -3.34 -33.07 -31.83
N LEU A 18 -4.68 -33.13 -31.77
CA LEU A 18 -5.55 -31.98 -31.48
C LEU A 18 -5.81 -31.77 -29.97
N LEU A 19 -5.34 -32.69 -29.11
CA LEU A 19 -5.50 -32.59 -27.66
C LEU A 19 -4.39 -31.74 -27.02
N ASN A 20 -4.27 -30.49 -27.45
CA ASN A 20 -3.58 -29.48 -26.65
C ASN A 20 -4.62 -28.74 -25.81
N ALA A 21 -5.14 -29.42 -24.78
CA ALA A 21 -5.98 -28.79 -23.77
C ALA A 21 -5.08 -28.30 -22.62
N SER A 22 -4.43 -27.15 -22.79
CA SER A 22 -3.93 -26.41 -21.63
C SER A 22 -5.14 -25.82 -20.93
N ALA A 23 -5.47 -26.31 -19.73
CA ALA A 23 -6.45 -25.64 -18.87
C ALA A 23 -5.86 -24.28 -18.48
N GLU A 24 -6.27 -23.21 -19.17
CA GLU A 24 -5.91 -21.85 -18.79
C GLU A 24 -6.71 -21.48 -17.54
N ILE A 25 -6.12 -21.76 -16.38
CA ILE A 25 -6.60 -21.21 -15.11
C ILE A 25 -6.46 -19.69 -15.23
N PRO A 26 -7.51 -18.90 -14.92
CA PRO A 26 -7.42 -17.45 -14.93
C PRO A 26 -6.19 -16.98 -14.13
N GLY A 27 -5.17 -16.48 -14.84
CA GLY A 27 -3.88 -16.08 -14.28
C GLY A 27 -3.91 -14.73 -13.56
N ILE A 28 -5.11 -14.23 -13.22
CA ILE A 28 -5.34 -12.91 -12.65
C ILE A 28 -5.85 -13.08 -11.23
N LEU A 29 -5.07 -12.61 -10.27
CA LEU A 29 -5.46 -12.48 -8.88
C LEU A 29 -5.67 -11.00 -8.56
N ASN A 30 -6.90 -10.62 -8.22
CA ASN A 30 -7.17 -9.29 -7.69
C ASN A 30 -6.63 -9.21 -6.26
N TYR A 31 -5.75 -8.24 -5.98
CA TYR A 31 -5.15 -8.04 -4.68
C TYR A 31 -5.07 -6.55 -4.34
N GLN A 32 -5.40 -6.19 -3.11
CA GLN A 32 -5.20 -4.86 -2.54
C GLN A 32 -4.49 -5.01 -1.18
N GLY A 33 -3.54 -4.13 -0.90
CA GLY A 33 -2.79 -4.14 0.35
C GLY A 33 -1.88 -2.94 0.47
N ARG A 34 -1.37 -2.72 1.69
CA ARG A 34 -0.34 -1.71 1.96
C ARG A 34 1.02 -2.35 1.85
N VAL A 35 1.91 -1.79 1.04
CA VAL A 35 3.29 -2.27 0.96
C VAL A 35 4.09 -1.66 2.12
N THR A 36 4.73 -2.53 2.89
CA THR A 36 5.54 -2.13 4.05
C THR A 36 6.97 -2.69 3.95
N GLY A 37 7.91 -1.98 4.56
CA GLY A 37 9.27 -2.47 4.77
C GLY A 37 9.32 -3.57 5.83
N ARG A 38 10.53 -4.11 6.05
CA ARG A 38 10.81 -5.22 6.99
C ARG A 38 10.32 -4.97 8.43
N ASN A 39 10.21 -3.71 8.84
CA ASN A 39 9.78 -3.27 10.15
C ASN A 39 8.30 -2.85 10.20
N GLY A 40 7.54 -3.06 9.13
CA GLY A 40 6.13 -2.66 9.04
C GLY A 40 5.91 -1.18 8.70
N SER A 41 6.96 -0.37 8.51
CA SER A 41 6.83 1.02 8.04
C SER A 41 6.33 1.05 6.58
N PRO A 42 5.50 2.03 6.18
CA PRO A 42 5.13 2.21 4.78
C PRO A 42 6.37 2.46 3.92
N ILE A 43 6.36 1.95 2.68
CA ILE A 43 7.40 2.26 1.68
C ILE A 43 7.09 3.56 0.95
N ALA A 44 8.11 4.18 0.33
CA ALA A 44 7.97 5.45 -0.40
C ALA A 44 6.94 5.40 -1.54
N ASP A 45 6.43 6.58 -1.91
CA ASP A 45 5.66 6.72 -3.15
C ASP A 45 6.53 6.35 -4.35
N GLY A 46 5.97 5.61 -5.30
CA GLY A 46 6.70 5.18 -6.49
C GLY A 46 6.08 3.99 -7.20
N ASN A 47 6.65 3.67 -8.35
CA ASN A 47 6.25 2.51 -9.14
C ASN A 47 7.08 1.29 -8.73
N TYR A 48 6.41 0.26 -8.23
CA TYR A 48 7.06 -0.96 -7.75
C TYR A 48 6.72 -2.14 -8.66
N GLN A 49 7.76 -2.88 -9.05
CA GLN A 49 7.60 -4.15 -9.73
C GLN A 49 7.20 -5.23 -8.71
N MET A 50 5.97 -5.73 -8.82
CA MET A 50 5.41 -6.77 -7.97
C MET A 50 5.27 -8.08 -8.74
N GLN A 51 5.60 -9.19 -8.07
CA GLN A 51 5.38 -10.54 -8.59
C GLN A 51 4.75 -11.40 -7.49
N PHE A 52 3.65 -12.06 -7.82
CA PHE A 52 3.00 -13.02 -6.92
C PHE A 52 3.56 -14.41 -7.16
N LYS A 53 3.85 -15.14 -6.07
CA LYS A 53 4.29 -16.53 -6.11
C LYS A 53 3.47 -17.37 -5.15
N ILE A 54 3.01 -18.53 -5.62
CA ILE A 54 2.36 -19.54 -4.80
C ILE A 54 3.37 -20.65 -4.53
N TYR A 55 3.52 -21.02 -3.25
CA TYR A 55 4.44 -22.07 -2.82
C TYR A 55 3.67 -23.29 -2.32
N GLY A 56 4.20 -24.47 -2.59
CA GLY A 56 3.60 -25.73 -2.15
C GLY A 56 3.94 -26.13 -0.72
N SER A 57 4.92 -25.48 -0.09
CA SER A 57 5.34 -25.75 1.29
C SER A 57 6.26 -24.66 1.83
N LEU A 58 6.32 -24.57 3.17
CA LEU A 58 7.39 -23.86 3.88
C LEU A 58 8.74 -24.58 3.66
N PRO A 59 9.87 -23.86 3.55
CA PRO A 59 10.09 -22.44 3.88
C PRO A 59 9.90 -21.47 2.69
N GLY A 60 9.21 -21.86 1.61
CA GLY A 60 9.00 -21.00 0.45
C GLY A 60 10.03 -21.19 -0.67
N THR A 61 10.52 -22.41 -0.88
CA THR A 61 11.43 -22.75 -1.98
C THR A 61 10.74 -23.50 -3.13
N ASN A 62 9.62 -24.17 -2.86
CA ASN A 62 8.85 -24.91 -3.86
C ASN A 62 7.81 -24.01 -4.55
N VAL A 63 8.21 -23.25 -5.57
CA VAL A 63 7.31 -22.38 -6.35
C VAL A 63 6.41 -23.24 -7.24
N LEU A 64 5.12 -23.24 -6.97
CA LEU A 64 4.11 -23.92 -7.80
C LEU A 64 3.61 -23.04 -8.94
N TRP A 65 3.64 -21.72 -8.73
CA TRP A 65 3.22 -20.75 -9.72
C TRP A 65 3.84 -19.37 -9.46
N SER A 66 4.06 -18.62 -10.53
CA SER A 66 4.46 -17.21 -10.48
C SER A 66 3.72 -16.38 -11.52
N SER A 67 3.24 -15.20 -11.12
CA SER A 67 2.72 -14.22 -12.07
C SER A 67 3.82 -13.61 -12.92
N SER A 68 3.43 -12.98 -14.04
CA SER A 68 4.26 -11.94 -14.65
C SER A 68 4.49 -10.79 -13.67
N THR A 69 5.59 -10.06 -13.85
CA THR A 69 5.85 -8.84 -13.08
C THR A 69 4.84 -7.77 -13.48
N VAL A 70 4.19 -7.17 -12.49
CA VAL A 70 3.26 -6.05 -12.67
C VAL A 70 3.88 -4.81 -12.03
N THR A 71 3.90 -3.70 -12.74
CA THR A 71 4.25 -2.41 -12.15
C THR A 71 3.00 -1.84 -11.48
N ALA A 72 3.05 -1.68 -10.16
CA ALA A 72 1.98 -1.06 -9.40
C ALA A 72 2.44 0.27 -8.79
N PRO A 73 1.65 1.34 -8.94
CA PRO A 73 1.92 2.59 -8.25
C PRO A 73 1.56 2.45 -6.77
N VAL A 74 2.49 2.83 -5.90
CA VAL A 74 2.23 3.15 -4.50
C VAL A 74 2.11 4.66 -4.44
N ASN A 75 0.92 5.15 -4.08
CA ASN A 75 0.56 6.57 -4.09
C ASN A 75 0.21 7.12 -2.68
N ASP A 76 0.55 6.36 -1.62
CA ASP A 76 0.35 6.72 -0.21
C ASP A 76 1.54 6.29 0.67
N GLY A 77 2.76 6.48 0.17
CA GLY A 77 4.00 6.37 0.91
C GLY A 77 4.08 7.38 2.06
N PRO A 78 5.19 7.45 2.81
CA PRO A 78 5.30 8.20 4.07
C PRO A 78 5.19 9.73 3.91
N SER A 79 4.73 10.24 2.77
CA SER A 79 4.42 11.65 2.54
C SER A 79 3.43 12.23 3.56
N ASN A 80 2.76 11.41 4.37
CA ASN A 80 2.10 11.90 5.59
C ASN A 80 2.04 10.83 6.70
N ILE A 81 3.19 10.54 7.33
CA ILE A 81 3.18 9.83 8.62
C ILE A 81 2.60 10.80 9.68
N TYR A 82 1.27 10.93 9.70
CA TYR A 82 0.45 11.60 10.71
C TYR A 82 1.02 12.93 11.25
N ARG A 83 1.13 13.94 10.41
CA ARG A 83 1.25 15.33 10.88
C ARG A 83 -0.14 15.97 10.80
N LEU A 84 -0.59 16.60 11.88
CA LEU A 84 -1.77 17.45 11.83
C LEU A 84 -1.48 18.60 10.87
N GLU A 85 -2.20 18.64 9.76
CA GLU A 85 -2.21 19.75 8.83
C GLU A 85 -3.51 20.52 8.99
N VAL A 86 -3.41 21.85 9.06
CA VAL A 86 -4.57 22.73 9.12
C VAL A 86 -4.48 23.71 7.97
N SER A 87 -5.37 23.56 6.99
CA SER A 87 -5.60 24.56 5.95
C SER A 87 -6.66 25.54 6.44
N GLY A 88 -6.32 26.83 6.51
CA GLY A 88 -7.19 27.87 7.06
C GLY A 88 -6.86 28.20 8.52
N ALA A 89 -7.86 28.72 9.24
CA ALA A 89 -7.69 29.21 10.61
C ALA A 89 -7.95 28.10 11.64
N ALA A 90 -7.10 28.00 12.66
CA ALA A 90 -7.25 27.06 13.77
C ALA A 90 -7.51 27.80 15.09
N VAL A 91 -8.54 27.38 15.83
CA VAL A 91 -8.84 27.89 17.19
C VAL A 91 -8.73 26.72 18.17
N ILE A 92 -7.90 26.86 19.20
CA ILE A 92 -7.74 25.89 20.29
C ILE A 92 -8.06 26.61 21.60
N GLY A 93 -9.13 26.19 22.28
CA GLY A 93 -9.56 26.82 23.53
C GLY A 93 -11.07 26.73 23.74
N SER A 94 -11.50 26.42 24.96
CA SER A 94 -12.92 26.27 25.28
C SER A 94 -13.71 27.58 25.20
N SER A 95 -13.11 28.71 25.57
CA SER A 95 -13.79 30.01 25.51
C SER A 95 -13.59 30.70 24.17
N TYR A 96 -12.55 30.34 23.42
CA TYR A 96 -12.35 30.88 22.06
C TYR A 96 -13.18 30.15 21.00
N PHE A 97 -13.43 28.84 21.17
CA PHE A 97 -14.23 28.08 20.23
C PHE A 97 -15.64 28.68 20.06
N GLY A 98 -16.00 29.02 18.81
CA GLY A 98 -17.32 29.51 18.44
C GLY A 98 -17.61 30.99 18.77
N SER A 99 -16.70 31.67 19.48
CA SER A 99 -16.84 33.09 19.83
C SER A 99 -15.75 33.96 19.21
N GLU A 100 -14.56 33.41 19.04
CA GLU A 100 -13.41 34.10 18.45
C GLU A 100 -13.01 33.44 17.13
N THR A 101 -12.52 34.26 16.20
CA THR A 101 -12.03 33.78 14.91
C THR A 101 -10.51 33.92 14.88
N ALA A 102 -9.81 32.82 14.66
CA ALA A 102 -8.37 32.87 14.43
C ALA A 102 -8.03 33.66 13.15
N PRO A 103 -6.83 34.26 13.06
CA PRO A 103 -6.39 34.91 11.82
C PRO A 103 -6.45 33.97 10.61
N SER A 104 -6.66 34.53 9.41
CA SER A 104 -6.63 33.75 8.16
C SER A 104 -5.30 33.00 8.02
N ASN A 105 -5.36 31.69 7.78
CA ASN A 105 -4.19 30.80 7.75
C ASN A 105 -3.33 30.90 9.02
N GLY A 106 -3.96 31.19 10.17
CA GLY A 106 -3.31 31.40 11.46
C GLY A 106 -3.87 30.49 12.56
N LEU A 107 -3.28 30.63 13.75
CA LEU A 107 -3.61 29.85 14.93
C LEU A 107 -3.92 30.79 16.09
N LEU A 108 -5.05 30.58 16.75
CA LEU A 108 -5.43 31.20 18.02
C LEU A 108 -5.47 30.12 19.09
N VAL A 109 -4.71 30.30 20.17
CA VAL A 109 -4.64 29.35 21.29
C VAL A 109 -4.98 30.06 22.59
N GLU A 110 -5.92 29.47 23.33
CA GLU A 110 -6.26 29.86 24.69
C GLU A 110 -5.28 29.25 25.68
N GLY A 111 -4.79 30.07 26.62
CA GLY A 111 -3.86 29.65 27.66
C GLY A 111 -2.40 29.92 27.34
N ASP A 112 -1.51 29.16 27.99
CA ASP A 112 -0.06 29.25 27.79
C ASP A 112 0.41 28.17 26.80
N VAL A 113 1.20 28.55 25.79
CA VAL A 113 1.68 27.66 24.73
C VAL A 113 3.07 27.12 25.05
N GLY A 114 3.19 25.81 25.25
CA GLY A 114 4.45 25.10 25.43
C GLY A 114 4.80 24.23 24.22
N ILE A 115 6.03 24.37 23.69
CA ILE A 115 6.57 23.44 22.67
C ILE A 115 7.73 22.66 23.30
N GLY A 116 7.60 21.34 23.36
CA GLY A 116 8.56 20.46 24.05
C GLY A 116 8.49 20.54 25.58
N LEU A 117 7.37 21.00 26.14
CA LEU A 117 7.17 21.24 27.57
C LEU A 117 5.86 20.62 28.05
N THR A 118 5.84 20.07 29.27
CA THR A 118 4.60 19.59 29.92
C THR A 118 3.92 20.66 30.77
N ASN A 119 4.66 21.68 31.21
CA ASN A 119 4.18 22.77 32.05
C ASN A 119 4.79 24.12 31.61
N PRO A 120 4.23 24.78 30.58
CA PRO A 120 4.65 26.14 30.21
C PRO A 120 4.37 27.11 31.37
N ASN A 121 5.36 27.92 31.75
CA ASN A 121 5.27 28.91 32.83
C ASN A 121 5.34 30.36 32.31
N ARG A 122 5.16 30.53 30.99
CA ARG A 122 5.09 31.79 30.26
C ARG A 122 4.10 31.61 29.11
N LYS A 123 3.56 32.72 28.62
CA LYS A 123 2.55 32.74 27.55
C LYS A 123 2.97 31.96 26.29
N LEU A 124 4.23 32.08 25.89
CA LEU A 124 4.85 31.24 24.88
C LEU A 124 6.20 30.77 25.42
N TYR A 125 6.40 29.47 25.51
CA TYR A 125 7.66 28.87 25.93
C TYR A 125 8.04 27.70 25.02
N ILE A 126 9.23 27.78 24.45
CA ILE A 126 9.80 26.77 23.56
C ILE A 126 11.06 26.23 24.24
N LEU A 127 11.13 24.91 24.42
CA LEU A 127 12.32 24.27 24.95
C LEU A 127 13.47 24.40 23.91
N PRO A 128 14.61 25.02 24.26
CA PRO A 128 15.74 25.12 23.34
C PRO A 128 16.24 23.74 22.94
N ASN A 129 16.55 23.55 21.66
CA ASN A 129 17.06 22.29 21.10
C ASN A 129 16.14 21.08 21.30
N HIS A 130 14.83 21.27 21.47
CA HIS A 130 13.90 20.15 21.34
C HIS A 130 13.96 19.62 19.91
N GLN A 131 14.80 18.60 19.70
CA GLN A 131 14.82 17.82 18.47
C GLN A 131 13.47 17.11 18.43
N MET A 132 12.62 17.52 17.48
CA MET A 132 11.45 16.74 17.12
C MET A 132 11.99 15.39 16.62
N ASN A 133 11.90 14.35 17.45
CA ASN A 133 12.25 12.98 17.06
C ASN A 133 11.40 12.50 15.89
#